data_AF-K2A7B8-F1
#
_entry.id   AF-K2A7B8-F1
#
_cell.length_a   1.000
_cell.length_b   1.000
_cell.length_c   1.000
_cell.angle_alpha   90.00
_cell.angle_beta   90.00
_cell.angle_gamma   90.00
#
_symmetry.space_group_name_H-M   'P 1'
#
loop_
_entity.id
_entity.type
_entity.pdbx_description
1 polymer ?
#
loop_
_entity_poly.entity_id
_entity_poly.type
_entity_poly.pdbx_seq_one_letter_code
_entity_poly.pdbx_strand_id
1 'polypeptide(L)'
;MGLYQNNGFKVLPYLAKNAYQTVYFPGLPYPNSFWSYLSKSANLDFGHSYHHKAEKMAETLVGKFLTSKTQGSKLKSIRTSWLINQPVIWRQLSRYSLLMKVVPRIARITVLMSPLGTPSSYCPLKKRGNLFLNLTLRSDCGLPLLVYSLICSLYKITTQQKAELGTRAHYERQAVAKFILRNDFKGPLGQVDANQVLITKKMSQDSKAYLAKLGLGNHPGSKTSVAALLNTGNGFSHLSVQEKKVLLTLLKHKNTLVTYDQLANVLWAEAEDKFSLYAIAKLLQGVRQKIRDMGIHNPVIKTSRGQGYILIG
;
A
#
# COMPACT_ATOMS: atom_id res chain seq x y z
N MET A 1 0.61 -12.18 -0.44
CA MET A 1 -0.41 -11.31 -1.06
C MET A 1 -1.22 -10.47 -0.07
N GLY A 2 -1.41 -10.91 1.18
CA GLY A 2 -2.15 -10.16 2.20
C GLY A 2 -1.73 -8.70 2.38
N LEU A 3 -0.44 -8.37 2.30
CA LEU A 3 0.02 -6.98 2.42
C LEU A 3 -0.57 -6.05 1.34
N TYR A 4 -0.68 -6.51 0.09
CA TYR A 4 -1.24 -5.70 -0.99
C TYR A 4 -2.74 -5.45 -0.76
N GLN A 5 -3.47 -6.50 -0.37
CA GLN A 5 -4.88 -6.39 -0.03
C GLN A 5 -5.12 -5.44 1.15
N ASN A 6 -4.27 -5.52 2.18
CA ASN A 6 -4.33 -4.65 3.36
C ASN A 6 -4.04 -3.17 3.04
N ASN A 7 -3.29 -2.91 1.97
CA ASN A 7 -3.00 -1.57 1.47
C ASN A 7 -3.95 -1.10 0.36
N GLY A 8 -5.08 -1.79 0.18
CA GLY A 8 -6.13 -1.40 -0.77
C GLY A 8 -5.86 -1.78 -2.23
N PHE A 9 -4.75 -2.47 -2.53
CA PHE A 9 -4.45 -2.90 -3.89
C PHE A 9 -5.38 -4.03 -4.34
N LYS A 10 -5.73 -4.03 -5.63
CA LYS A 10 -6.41 -5.13 -6.31
C LYS A 10 -5.40 -5.98 -7.07
N VAL A 11 -5.38 -7.28 -6.81
CA VAL A 11 -4.56 -8.24 -7.56
C VAL A 11 -5.37 -8.73 -8.76
N LEU A 12 -4.87 -8.50 -9.97
CA LEU A 12 -5.59 -8.78 -11.22
C LEU A 12 -4.77 -9.71 -12.13
N PRO A 13 -5.43 -10.61 -12.88
CA PRO A 13 -4.77 -11.48 -13.85
C PRO A 13 -4.47 -10.77 -15.18
N TYR A 14 -4.73 -9.47 -15.27
CA TYR A 14 -4.54 -8.63 -16.45
C TYR A 14 -3.97 -7.26 -16.06
N LEU A 15 -3.37 -6.57 -17.04
CA LEU A 15 -2.88 -5.21 -16.86
C LEU A 15 -4.05 -4.21 -16.87
N ALA A 16 -4.38 -3.66 -15.70
CA ALA A 16 -5.28 -2.51 -15.60
C ALA A 16 -4.48 -1.21 -15.85
N LYS A 17 -4.48 -0.75 -17.11
CA LYS A 17 -3.73 0.45 -17.54
C LYS A 17 -4.09 1.66 -16.68
N ASN A 18 -3.07 2.39 -16.22
CA ASN A 18 -3.18 3.61 -15.40
C ASN A 18 -3.82 3.39 -14.02
N ALA A 19 -4.19 2.16 -13.64
CA ALA A 19 -4.76 1.86 -12.34
C ALA A 19 -3.64 1.60 -11.32
N TYR A 20 -3.20 2.65 -10.63
CA TYR A 20 -2.04 2.58 -9.72
C TYR A 20 -2.31 1.87 -8.38
N GLN A 21 -3.57 1.54 -8.07
CA GLN A 21 -3.92 0.69 -6.92
C GLN A 21 -4.16 -0.77 -7.35
N THR A 22 -3.41 -1.25 -8.35
CA THR A 22 -3.50 -2.63 -8.84
C THR A 22 -2.14 -3.30 -8.91
N VAL A 23 -2.13 -4.62 -8.73
CA VAL A 23 -0.98 -5.50 -8.96
C VAL A 23 -1.35 -6.41 -10.13
N TYR A 24 -0.60 -6.33 -11.22
CA TYR A 24 -0.77 -7.27 -12.32
C TYR A 24 0.02 -8.54 -12.01
N PHE A 25 -0.70 -9.59 -11.60
CA PHE A 25 -0.14 -10.90 -11.33
C PHE A 25 -0.78 -11.91 -12.28
N PRO A 26 -0.13 -12.26 -13.41
CA PRO A 26 -0.74 -13.07 -14.46
C PRO A 26 -1.06 -14.48 -13.95
N GLY A 27 -2.18 -15.03 -14.42
CA GLY A 27 -2.64 -16.38 -14.10
C GLY A 27 -1.85 -17.45 -14.84
N LEU A 28 -0.54 -17.49 -14.61
CA LEU A 28 0.34 -18.50 -15.20
C LEU A 28 0.10 -19.88 -14.56
N PRO A 29 0.41 -20.98 -15.26
CA PRO A 29 0.23 -22.33 -14.75
C PRO A 29 1.31 -22.68 -13.70
N TYR A 30 1.22 -22.04 -12.53
CA TYR A 30 2.14 -22.29 -11.42
C TYR A 30 1.92 -23.70 -10.85
N PRO A 31 2.94 -24.56 -10.81
CA PRO A 31 2.80 -25.89 -10.22
C PRO A 31 2.58 -25.82 -8.70
N ASN A 32 1.97 -26.84 -8.09
CA ASN A 32 1.76 -26.89 -6.63
C ASN A 32 3.07 -26.71 -5.83
N SER A 33 4.18 -27.20 -6.38
CA SER A 33 5.51 -27.03 -5.78
C SER A 33 5.94 -25.56 -5.69
N PHE A 34 5.55 -24.70 -6.63
CA PHE A 34 5.83 -23.26 -6.58
C PHE A 34 5.25 -22.63 -5.31
N TRP A 35 3.96 -22.90 -5.05
CA TRP A 35 3.26 -22.39 -3.86
C TRP A 35 3.86 -22.94 -2.57
N SER A 36 4.24 -24.23 -2.55
CA SER A 36 4.94 -24.83 -1.42
C SER A 36 6.28 -24.13 -1.15
N TYR A 37 7.11 -23.88 -2.16
CA TYR A 37 8.37 -23.18 -1.99
C TYR A 37 8.19 -21.74 -1.49
N LEU A 38 7.19 -21.01 -2.01
CA LEU A 38 6.86 -19.67 -1.54
C LEU A 38 6.41 -19.66 -0.07
N SER A 39 5.62 -20.64 0.36
CA SER A 39 5.15 -20.72 1.74
C SER A 39 6.29 -20.88 2.74
N LYS A 40 7.38 -21.56 2.35
CA LYS A 40 8.58 -21.78 3.17
C LYS A 40 9.44 -20.52 3.33
N SER A 41 9.31 -19.56 2.43
CA SER A 41 10.02 -18.27 2.45
C SER A 41 9.05 -17.10 2.52
N ALA A 42 7.89 -17.28 3.16
CA ALA A 42 6.86 -16.26 3.31
C ALA A 42 7.35 -15.18 4.29
N ASN A 43 8.24 -14.31 3.82
CA ASN A 43 8.77 -13.20 4.58
C ASN A 43 7.94 -11.95 4.33
N LEU A 44 7.72 -11.16 5.38
CA LEU A 44 7.14 -9.82 5.27
C LEU A 44 8.15 -8.79 4.72
N ASP A 45 9.43 -9.16 4.65
CA ASP A 45 10.49 -8.32 4.12
C ASP A 45 10.77 -8.61 2.64
N PHE A 46 10.41 -7.65 1.78
CA PHE A 46 10.69 -7.67 0.35
C PHE A 46 12.18 -7.58 -0.01
N GLY A 47 13.05 -7.27 0.97
CA GLY A 47 14.50 -7.27 0.81
C GLY A 47 15.13 -8.66 0.88
N HIS A 48 14.41 -9.66 1.37
CA HIS A 48 14.88 -11.04 1.38
C HIS A 48 14.54 -11.77 0.08
N SER A 49 15.51 -12.51 -0.44
CA SER A 49 15.31 -13.40 -1.58
C SER A 49 14.24 -14.44 -1.28
N TYR A 50 13.43 -14.77 -2.28
CA TYR A 50 12.50 -15.88 -2.16
C TYR A 50 13.27 -17.19 -2.36
N HIS A 51 12.61 -18.31 -2.07
CA HIS A 51 13.21 -19.62 -2.31
C HIS A 51 13.64 -19.76 -3.79
N HIS A 52 14.93 -19.98 -4.06
CA HIS A 52 15.52 -19.98 -5.42
C HIS A 52 14.76 -20.86 -6.44
N LYS A 53 14.22 -22.02 -6.01
CA LYS A 53 13.40 -22.87 -6.88
C LYS A 53 12.11 -22.18 -7.34
N ALA A 54 11.44 -21.43 -6.45
CA ALA A 54 10.27 -20.63 -6.82
C ALA A 54 10.66 -19.51 -7.79
N GLU A 55 11.79 -18.84 -7.55
CA GLU A 55 12.31 -17.79 -8.44
C GLU A 55 12.56 -18.35 -9.85
N LYS A 56 13.29 -19.45 -9.98
CA LYS A 56 13.58 -20.10 -11.28
C LYS A 56 12.32 -20.57 -12.02
N MET A 57 11.33 -21.09 -11.28
CA MET A 57 10.02 -21.45 -11.84
C MET A 57 9.28 -20.21 -12.36
N ALA A 58 9.25 -19.13 -11.57
CA ALA A 58 8.65 -17.87 -11.99
C ALA A 58 9.36 -17.28 -13.21
N GLU A 59 10.69 -17.25 -13.24
CA GLU A 59 11.49 -16.79 -14.38
C GLU A 59 11.14 -17.56 -15.66
N THR A 60 11.02 -18.89 -15.56
CA THR A 60 10.69 -19.74 -16.71
C THR A 60 9.28 -19.43 -17.24
N LEU A 61 8.29 -19.36 -16.35
CA LEU A 61 6.89 -19.10 -16.72
C LEU A 61 6.71 -17.67 -17.25
N VAL A 62 7.31 -16.69 -16.59
CA VAL A 62 7.26 -15.28 -16.97
C VAL A 62 8.01 -15.05 -18.28
N GLY A 63 9.17 -15.67 -18.47
CA GLY A 63 9.93 -15.59 -19.72
C GLY A 63 9.09 -16.02 -20.92
N LYS A 64 8.45 -17.20 -20.84
CA LYS A 64 7.52 -17.70 -21.85
C LYS A 64 6.28 -16.82 -22.05
N PHE A 65 5.83 -16.15 -20.99
CA PHE A 65 4.69 -15.24 -21.06
C PHE A 65 5.03 -13.91 -21.74
N LEU A 66 6.25 -13.41 -21.56
CA LEU A 66 6.68 -12.10 -22.06
C LEU A 66 7.25 -12.12 -23.49
N THR A 67 7.54 -13.28 -24.07
CA THR A 67 8.19 -13.46 -25.37
C THR A 67 7.45 -12.90 -26.60
N SER A 68 6.32 -12.19 -26.45
CA SER A 68 5.54 -11.64 -27.58
C SER A 68 5.07 -10.19 -27.47
N LYS A 69 5.56 -9.38 -26.51
CA LYS A 69 5.13 -7.97 -26.39
C LYS A 69 6.31 -6.99 -26.30
N THR A 70 6.55 -6.32 -27.41
CA THR A 70 7.54 -5.24 -27.62
C THR A 70 7.38 -4.11 -26.59
N GLN A 71 8.27 -4.08 -25.58
CA GLN A 71 8.41 -2.96 -24.64
C GLN A 71 9.42 -1.89 -25.10
N GLY A 72 10.10 -2.12 -26.23
CA GLY A 72 11.24 -1.30 -26.66
C GLY A 72 10.94 0.19 -26.86
N SER A 73 9.78 0.54 -27.44
CA SER A 73 9.40 1.94 -27.68
C SER A 73 9.12 2.70 -26.38
N LYS A 74 8.46 2.05 -25.41
CA LYS A 74 8.15 2.66 -24.11
C LYS A 74 9.39 2.84 -23.25
N LEU A 75 10.31 1.87 -23.26
CA LEU A 75 11.60 1.99 -22.58
C LEU A 75 12.41 3.18 -23.12
N LYS A 76 12.46 3.34 -24.44
CA LYS A 76 13.10 4.51 -25.08
C LYS A 76 12.46 5.81 -24.61
N SER A 77 11.13 5.89 -24.61
CA SER A 77 10.39 7.07 -24.13
C SER A 77 10.72 7.41 -22.67
N ILE A 78 10.66 6.45 -21.75
CA ILE A 78 11.00 6.68 -20.34
C ILE A 78 12.44 7.11 -20.16
N ARG A 79 13.38 6.49 -20.89
CA ARG A 79 14.80 6.87 -20.87
C ARG A 79 15.00 8.31 -21.33
N THR A 80 14.38 8.70 -22.45
CA THR A 80 14.44 10.07 -22.95
C THR A 80 13.84 11.05 -21.95
N SER A 81 12.66 10.76 -21.40
CA SER A 81 12.04 11.60 -20.37
C SER A 81 12.92 11.72 -19.12
N TRP A 82 13.58 10.64 -18.68
CA TRP A 82 14.53 10.69 -17.56
C TRP A 82 15.71 11.60 -17.88
N LEU A 83 16.36 11.45 -19.04
CA LEU A 83 17.54 12.24 -19.41
C LEU A 83 17.23 13.75 -19.48
N ILE A 84 16.06 14.11 -20.01
CA ILE A 84 15.60 15.52 -20.07
C ILE A 84 15.36 16.06 -18.65
N ASN A 85 14.72 15.28 -17.78
CA ASN A 85 14.26 15.78 -16.48
C ASN A 85 15.23 15.54 -15.32
N GLN A 86 16.26 14.70 -15.47
CA GLN A 86 17.17 14.36 -14.37
C GLN A 86 17.82 15.58 -13.70
N PRO A 87 18.25 16.66 -14.39
CA PRO A 87 18.88 17.80 -13.71
C PRO A 87 17.87 18.52 -12.82
N VAL A 88 16.63 18.67 -13.31
CA VAL A 88 15.52 19.25 -12.55
C VAL A 88 15.20 18.38 -11.34
N ILE A 89 15.14 17.05 -11.52
CA ILE A 89 14.86 16.11 -10.43
C ILE A 89 15.90 16.23 -9.32
N TRP A 90 17.18 16.17 -9.65
CA TRP A 90 18.23 16.25 -8.64
C TRP A 90 18.30 17.62 -7.96
N ARG A 91 18.07 18.71 -8.69
CA ARG A 91 17.98 20.06 -8.12
C ARG A 91 16.79 20.23 -7.18
N GLN A 92 15.66 19.58 -7.43
CA GLN A 92 14.53 19.61 -6.50
C GLN A 92 14.81 18.74 -5.27
N LEU A 93 15.36 17.53 -5.48
CA LEU A 93 15.74 16.65 -4.37
C LEU A 93 16.85 17.24 -3.49
N SER A 94 17.72 18.09 -4.03
CA SER A 94 18.80 18.72 -3.27
C SER A 94 18.32 19.65 -2.16
N ARG A 95 17.07 20.12 -2.23
CA ARG A 95 16.42 20.89 -1.16
C ARG A 95 16.16 20.05 0.10
N TYR A 96 16.18 18.73 -0.02
CA TYR A 96 15.89 17.78 1.04
C TYR A 96 17.18 17.16 1.58
N SER A 97 17.85 17.89 2.48
CA SER A 97 19.15 17.49 3.06
C SER A 97 19.14 16.05 3.62
N LEU A 98 18.02 15.63 4.23
CA LEU A 98 17.83 14.27 4.71
C LEU A 98 18.07 13.23 3.60
N LEU A 99 17.44 13.40 2.44
CA LEU A 99 17.56 12.47 1.30
C LEU A 99 18.96 12.52 0.68
N MET A 100 19.55 13.71 0.61
CA MET A 100 20.84 13.92 -0.04
C MET A 100 22.02 13.29 0.68
N LYS A 101 21.93 13.04 1.99
CA LYS A 101 22.97 12.33 2.77
C LYS A 101 23.34 10.97 2.18
N VAL A 102 22.42 10.33 1.46
CA VAL A 102 22.61 8.99 0.89
C VAL A 102 23.16 9.03 -0.53
N VAL A 103 22.95 10.13 -1.26
CA VAL A 103 23.27 10.22 -2.70
C VAL A 103 24.75 9.93 -3.01
N PRO A 104 25.74 10.47 -2.27
CA PRO A 104 27.15 10.18 -2.54
C PRO A 104 27.54 8.69 -2.44
N ARG A 105 26.73 7.88 -1.77
CA ARG A 105 26.97 6.44 -1.58
C ARG A 105 26.32 5.58 -2.66
N ILE A 106 25.53 6.17 -3.56
CA ILE A 106 24.83 5.45 -4.63
C ILE A 106 25.80 5.23 -5.78
N ALA A 107 26.24 3.98 -5.94
CA ALA A 107 27.09 3.58 -7.06
C ALA A 107 26.29 3.38 -8.35
N ARG A 108 25.01 2.95 -8.25
CA ARG A 108 24.18 2.67 -9.42
C ARG A 108 22.69 2.77 -9.12
N ILE A 109 21.94 3.32 -10.07
CA ILE A 109 20.48 3.24 -10.12
C ILE A 109 20.11 2.39 -11.35
N THR A 110 19.41 1.28 -11.13
CA THR A 110 18.94 0.39 -12.18
C THR A 110 17.42 0.43 -12.24
N VAL A 111 16.88 0.73 -13.42
CA VAL A 111 15.42 0.76 -13.65
C VAL A 111 15.01 -0.49 -14.43
N LEU A 112 14.20 -1.33 -13.80
CA LEU A 112 13.68 -2.58 -14.35
C LEU A 112 12.24 -2.34 -14.81
N MET A 113 12.01 -2.37 -16.11
CA MET A 113 10.67 -2.25 -16.67
C MET A 113 10.04 -3.63 -16.88
N SER A 114 8.77 -3.77 -16.49
CA SER A 114 8.00 -5.00 -16.65
C SER A 114 6.52 -4.64 -16.80
N PRO A 115 5.68 -5.40 -17.52
CA PRO A 115 4.24 -5.17 -17.42
C PRO A 115 3.70 -5.71 -16.09
N LEU A 116 4.43 -6.60 -15.41
CA LEU A 116 3.96 -7.33 -14.25
C LEU A 116 4.22 -6.58 -12.94
N GLY A 117 3.44 -6.91 -11.93
CA GLY A 117 3.61 -6.44 -10.56
C GLY A 117 2.89 -5.14 -10.25
N THR A 118 3.40 -4.46 -9.24
CA THR A 118 2.99 -3.12 -8.78
C THR A 118 3.34 -2.06 -9.82
N PRO A 119 2.71 -0.86 -9.78
CA PRO A 119 3.03 0.23 -10.70
C PRO A 119 4.50 0.66 -10.62
N SER A 120 5.06 0.65 -9.41
CA SER A 120 6.48 0.84 -9.18
C SER A 120 6.89 0.25 -7.83
N SER A 121 8.15 -0.14 -7.69
CA SER A 121 8.72 -0.59 -6.42
C SER A 121 10.22 -0.27 -6.38
N TYR A 122 10.82 -0.46 -5.21
CA TYR A 122 12.22 -0.15 -4.97
C TYR A 122 12.82 -1.19 -4.03
N CYS A 123 14.04 -1.61 -4.33
CA CYS A 123 14.83 -2.52 -3.53
C CYS A 123 16.27 -1.97 -3.46
N PRO A 124 16.60 -1.19 -2.42
CA PRO A 124 17.97 -0.74 -2.21
C PRO A 124 18.81 -1.92 -1.71
N LEU A 125 19.95 -2.15 -2.37
CA LEU A 125 20.91 -3.18 -2.02
C LEU A 125 22.20 -2.52 -1.55
N LYS A 126 22.82 -3.08 -0.50
CA LYS A 126 24.14 -2.67 -0.03
C LYS A 126 25.15 -3.75 -0.41
N LYS A 127 26.18 -3.41 -1.19
CA LYS A 127 27.29 -4.31 -1.52
C LYS A 127 28.62 -3.58 -1.33
N ARG A 128 29.50 -4.13 -0.48
CA ARG A 128 30.85 -3.59 -0.21
C ARG A 128 30.84 -2.08 0.09
N GLY A 129 29.95 -1.63 0.98
CA GLY A 129 29.82 -0.21 1.36
C GLY A 129 28.99 0.66 0.41
N ASN A 130 28.91 0.28 -0.87
CA ASN A 130 28.16 1.00 -1.90
C ASN A 130 26.67 0.63 -1.91
N LEU A 131 25.85 1.58 -2.34
CA LEU A 131 24.40 1.41 -2.52
C LEU A 131 24.04 1.25 -3.99
N PHE A 132 23.19 0.26 -4.26
CA PHE A 132 22.65 -0.05 -5.57
C PHE A 132 21.12 0.05 -5.48
N LEU A 133 20.53 0.99 -6.20
CA LEU A 133 19.08 1.20 -6.18
C LEU A 133 18.44 0.46 -7.35
N ASN A 134 17.76 -0.65 -7.06
CA ASN A 134 16.93 -1.33 -8.06
C ASN A 134 15.51 -0.77 -7.97
N LEU A 135 15.09 -0.02 -8.97
CA LEU A 135 13.74 0.52 -9.10
C LEU A 135 12.99 -0.32 -10.14
N THR A 136 11.76 -0.71 -9.86
CA THR A 136 10.89 -1.33 -10.85
C THR A 136 9.82 -0.34 -11.30
N LEU A 137 9.46 -0.40 -12.58
CA LEU A 137 8.40 0.44 -13.16
C LEU A 137 7.53 -0.40 -14.07
N ARG A 138 6.21 -0.34 -13.87
CA ARG A 138 5.27 -1.03 -14.73
C ARG A 138 5.21 -0.36 -16.10
N SER A 139 5.09 -1.13 -17.17
CA SER A 139 5.21 -0.59 -18.54
C SER A 139 4.15 0.45 -18.93
N ASP A 140 3.00 0.46 -18.26
CA ASP A 140 1.96 1.48 -18.42
C ASP A 140 2.23 2.76 -17.61
N CYS A 141 3.24 2.77 -16.76
CA CYS A 141 3.54 3.87 -15.85
C CYS A 141 4.56 4.86 -16.43
N GLY A 142 4.50 6.10 -15.93
CA GLY A 142 5.37 7.19 -16.36
C GLY A 142 6.51 7.50 -15.39
N LEU A 143 7.35 8.46 -15.81
CA LEU A 143 8.43 9.03 -15.01
C LEU A 143 8.03 9.46 -13.58
N PRO A 144 6.82 10.00 -13.32
CA PRO A 144 6.43 10.39 -11.97
C PRO A 144 6.47 9.24 -10.94
N LEU A 145 6.07 8.04 -11.34
CA LEU A 145 6.13 6.85 -10.47
C LEU A 145 7.55 6.32 -10.28
N LEU A 146 8.43 6.54 -11.26
CA LEU A 146 9.86 6.26 -11.10
C LEU A 146 10.48 7.19 -10.04
N VAL A 147 10.18 8.49 -10.10
CA VAL A 147 10.64 9.46 -9.11
C VAL A 147 10.04 9.19 -7.73
N TYR A 148 8.77 8.78 -7.66
CA TYR A 148 8.16 8.28 -6.42
C TYR A 148 8.96 7.15 -5.78
N SER A 149 9.32 6.13 -6.57
CA SER A 149 10.12 5.00 -6.10
C SER A 149 11.53 5.39 -5.71
N LEU A 150 12.15 6.34 -6.42
CA LEU A 150 13.45 6.91 -6.04
C LEU A 150 13.38 7.58 -4.67
N ILE A 151 12.42 8.47 -4.44
CA ILE A 151 12.25 9.16 -3.16
C ILE A 151 12.00 8.17 -2.03
N CYS A 152 11.11 7.19 -2.25
CA CYS A 152 10.86 6.15 -1.26
C CYS A 152 12.11 5.33 -0.94
N SER A 153 12.94 5.04 -1.94
CA SER A 153 14.21 4.32 -1.77
C SER A 153 15.22 5.13 -0.96
N LEU A 154 15.41 6.41 -1.29
CA LEU A 154 16.29 7.31 -0.55
C LEU A 154 15.83 7.45 0.91
N TYR A 155 14.53 7.68 1.11
CA TYR A 155 13.96 7.82 2.46
C TYR A 155 14.11 6.52 3.28
N LYS A 156 13.94 5.34 2.66
CA LYS A 156 14.18 4.06 3.32
C LYS A 156 15.60 4.02 3.90
N ILE A 157 16.58 4.33 3.08
CA ILE A 157 17.99 4.21 3.45
C ILE A 157 18.37 5.24 4.52
N THR A 158 17.80 6.45 4.49
CA THR A 158 18.09 7.50 5.48
C THR A 158 17.48 7.20 6.84
N THR A 159 16.33 6.52 6.89
CA THR A 159 15.55 6.28 8.11
C THR A 159 15.74 4.90 8.71
N GLN A 160 16.66 4.09 8.16
CA GLN A 160 17.00 2.73 8.60
C GLN A 160 17.68 2.66 9.99
N GLN A 161 17.06 3.24 11.02
CA GLN A 161 17.29 2.86 12.42
C GLN A 161 16.40 1.65 12.77
N LYS A 162 17.06 0.50 12.97
CA LYS A 162 16.70 -0.77 13.69
C LYS A 162 15.25 -1.29 13.87
N ALA A 163 14.18 -0.66 13.38
CA ALA A 163 12.80 -1.14 13.53
C ALA A 163 12.02 -1.00 12.21
N GLU A 164 12.47 -1.70 11.17
CA GLU A 164 12.02 -1.53 9.78
C GLU A 164 10.88 -2.47 9.37
N LEU A 165 9.81 -2.62 10.15
CA LEU A 165 8.70 -3.52 9.74
C LEU A 165 7.29 -2.99 10.03
N GLY A 166 7.16 -1.81 10.63
CA GLY A 166 5.86 -1.23 10.90
C GLY A 166 5.17 -0.72 9.63
N THR A 167 3.90 -1.10 9.44
CA THR A 167 2.95 -0.49 8.49
C THR A 167 3.01 1.06 8.53
N ARG A 168 3.30 1.63 9.71
CA ARG A 168 3.52 3.06 9.91
C ARG A 168 4.69 3.63 9.10
N ALA A 169 5.87 3.03 9.17
CA ALA A 169 7.05 3.49 8.43
C ALA A 169 6.87 3.39 6.90
N HIS A 170 6.03 2.44 6.46
CA HIS A 170 5.61 2.37 5.06
C HIS A 170 4.74 3.57 4.68
N TYR A 171 3.68 3.88 5.45
CA TYR A 171 2.80 5.01 5.16
C TYR A 171 3.48 6.37 5.29
N GLU A 172 4.36 6.56 6.28
CA GLU A 172 5.13 7.79 6.45
C GLU A 172 5.99 8.08 5.21
N ARG A 173 6.74 7.07 4.75
CA ARG A 173 7.53 7.17 3.52
C ARG A 173 6.68 7.45 2.29
N GLN A 174 5.53 6.79 2.15
CA GLN A 174 4.61 7.10 1.06
C GLN A 174 4.11 8.54 1.13
N ALA A 175 3.79 9.04 2.33
CA ALA A 175 3.30 10.38 2.56
C ALA A 175 4.36 11.43 2.21
N VAL A 176 5.61 11.21 2.64
CA VAL A 176 6.76 12.06 2.28
C VAL A 176 6.97 12.09 0.78
N ALA A 177 7.02 10.93 0.11
CA ALA A 177 7.19 10.88 -1.33
C ALA A 177 6.07 11.60 -2.09
N LYS A 178 4.81 11.42 -1.67
CA LYS A 178 3.66 12.12 -2.24
C LYS A 178 3.71 13.63 -2.00
N PHE A 179 4.13 14.05 -0.80
CA PHE A 179 4.27 15.47 -0.46
C PHE A 179 5.30 16.14 -1.37
N ILE A 180 6.49 15.56 -1.50
CA ILE A 180 7.57 16.09 -2.35
C ILE A 180 7.12 16.17 -3.82
N LEU A 181 6.54 15.09 -4.36
CA LEU A 181 6.02 15.07 -5.73
C LEU A 181 4.93 16.11 -5.96
N ARG A 182 4.02 16.28 -5.01
CA ARG A 182 2.91 17.22 -5.14
C ARG A 182 3.37 18.67 -5.07
N ASN A 183 4.44 18.97 -4.33
CA ASN A 183 4.86 20.36 -4.08
C ASN A 183 5.97 20.83 -5.02
N ASP A 184 7.01 20.02 -5.25
CA ASP A 184 8.20 20.47 -6.00
C ASP A 184 8.23 20.03 -7.46
N PHE A 185 7.35 19.11 -7.83
CA PHE A 185 7.31 18.52 -9.17
C PHE A 185 6.06 18.89 -9.97
N LYS A 186 5.29 19.90 -9.53
CA LYS A 186 4.20 20.50 -10.33
C LYS A 186 4.77 21.06 -11.63
N GLY A 187 4.43 20.46 -12.77
CA GLY A 187 4.90 20.88 -14.09
C GLY A 187 5.84 19.86 -14.74
N PRO A 188 7.15 19.84 -14.40
CA PRO A 188 8.18 19.13 -15.18
C PRO A 188 7.95 17.63 -15.32
N LEU A 189 7.22 17.01 -14.38
CA LEU A 189 6.90 15.59 -14.43
C LEU A 189 5.42 15.29 -14.72
N GLY A 190 4.54 16.30 -14.69
CA GLY A 190 3.10 16.09 -14.54
C GLY A 190 2.73 15.67 -13.10
N GLN A 191 1.44 15.68 -12.76
CA GLN A 191 1.00 15.24 -11.43
C GLN A 191 0.98 13.71 -11.35
N VAL A 192 1.58 13.13 -10.30
CA VAL A 192 1.10 11.83 -9.79
C VAL A 192 -0.24 12.11 -9.14
N ASP A 193 -1.29 12.20 -9.95
CA ASP A 193 -2.62 12.23 -9.40
C ASP A 193 -2.91 10.81 -8.94
N ALA A 194 -2.65 10.56 -7.65
CA ALA A 194 -2.85 9.25 -7.02
C ALA A 194 -4.32 8.76 -7.10
N ASN A 195 -5.21 9.58 -7.65
CA ASN A 195 -6.61 9.33 -7.90
C ASN A 195 -6.94 8.93 -9.36
N GLN A 196 -5.97 8.84 -10.28
CA GLN A 196 -6.30 8.86 -11.72
C GLN A 196 -6.79 7.56 -12.40
N VAL A 197 -7.14 6.52 -11.65
CA VAL A 197 -8.24 5.62 -12.05
C VAL A 197 -8.95 5.16 -10.78
N LEU A 198 -10.24 5.46 -10.65
CA LEU A 198 -11.09 4.84 -9.64
C LEU A 198 -11.04 3.32 -9.84
N ILE A 199 -10.60 2.59 -8.81
CA ILE A 199 -10.80 1.16 -8.75
C ILE A 199 -12.29 0.88 -8.99
N THR A 200 -12.59 0.27 -10.12
CA THR A 200 -13.98 0.02 -10.50
C THR A 200 -14.57 -1.13 -9.68
N LYS A 201 -15.89 -1.18 -9.58
CA LYS A 201 -16.60 -2.33 -9.00
C LYS A 201 -16.19 -3.63 -9.69
N LYS A 202 -16.07 -3.60 -11.03
CA LYS A 202 -15.60 -4.73 -11.85
C LYS A 202 -14.19 -5.18 -11.45
N MET A 203 -13.22 -4.28 -11.36
CA MET A 203 -11.86 -4.63 -10.93
C MET A 203 -11.85 -5.26 -9.52
N SER A 204 -12.71 -4.77 -8.62
CA SER A 204 -12.84 -5.35 -7.29
C SER A 204 -13.42 -6.77 -7.32
N GLN A 205 -14.39 -7.04 -8.21
CA GLN A 205 -14.97 -8.37 -8.41
C GLN A 205 -13.97 -9.33 -9.05
N ASP A 206 -13.31 -8.89 -10.13
CA ASP A 206 -12.29 -9.68 -10.83
C ASP A 206 -11.15 -10.06 -9.90
N SER A 207 -10.71 -9.12 -9.06
CA SER A 207 -9.65 -9.39 -8.09
C SER A 207 -10.06 -10.43 -7.06
N LYS A 208 -11.29 -10.36 -6.53
CA LYS A 208 -11.83 -11.36 -5.60
C LYS A 208 -11.92 -12.74 -6.24
N ALA A 209 -12.49 -12.83 -7.44
CA ALA A 209 -12.62 -14.09 -8.18
C ALA A 209 -11.24 -14.70 -8.48
N TYR A 210 -10.28 -13.86 -8.88
CA TYR A 210 -8.94 -14.31 -9.18
C TYR A 210 -8.18 -14.80 -7.94
N LEU A 211 -8.26 -14.08 -6.83
CA LEU A 211 -7.68 -14.52 -5.56
C LEU A 211 -8.32 -15.82 -5.07
N ALA A 212 -9.62 -16.00 -5.23
CA ALA A 212 -10.30 -17.26 -4.92
C ALA A 212 -9.76 -18.41 -5.77
N LYS A 213 -9.57 -18.20 -7.09
CA LYS A 213 -8.94 -19.18 -7.98
C LYS A 213 -7.52 -19.56 -7.55
N LEU A 214 -6.77 -18.63 -6.97
CA LEU A 214 -5.42 -18.89 -6.44
C LEU A 214 -5.43 -19.56 -5.04
N GLY A 215 -6.60 -19.87 -4.48
CA GLY A 215 -6.72 -20.39 -3.11
C GLY A 215 -6.51 -19.32 -2.03
N LEU A 216 -6.49 -18.03 -2.40
CA LEU A 216 -6.25 -16.87 -1.53
C LEU A 216 -7.54 -16.07 -1.22
N GLY A 217 -8.70 -16.54 -1.71
CA GLY A 217 -9.98 -15.82 -1.64
C GLY A 217 -10.62 -15.77 -0.26
N ASN A 218 -10.15 -16.60 0.68
CA ASN A 218 -10.72 -16.73 2.02
C ASN A 218 -9.62 -16.60 3.09
N HIS A 219 -8.97 -15.44 3.16
CA HIS A 219 -8.42 -15.03 4.46
C HIS A 219 -9.57 -14.49 5.32
N PRO A 220 -9.64 -14.80 6.63
CA PRO A 220 -10.74 -14.45 7.54
C PRO A 220 -10.98 -12.94 7.76
N GLY A 221 -10.48 -12.07 6.89
CA GLY A 221 -10.80 -10.64 6.81
C GLY A 221 -11.82 -10.25 5.73
N SER A 222 -12.33 -11.18 4.89
CA SER A 222 -13.18 -10.84 3.73
C SER A 222 -14.67 -11.18 3.83
N LYS A 223 -15.15 -11.77 4.94
CA LYS A 223 -16.59 -11.96 5.19
C LYS A 223 -17.02 -11.73 6.64
N THR A 224 -16.10 -11.38 7.52
CA THR A 224 -16.45 -11.15 8.92
C THR A 224 -16.81 -9.67 9.05
N SER A 225 -18.11 -9.39 9.06
CA SER A 225 -18.59 -8.07 9.47
C SER A 225 -18.08 -7.78 10.88
N VAL A 226 -17.90 -6.52 11.24
CA VAL A 226 -17.55 -6.14 12.63
C VAL A 226 -18.54 -6.79 13.61
N ALA A 227 -19.83 -6.88 13.25
CA ALA A 227 -20.83 -7.59 14.03
C ALA A 227 -20.53 -9.09 14.20
N ALA A 228 -20.09 -9.78 13.14
CA ALA A 228 -19.77 -11.21 13.20
C ALA A 228 -18.52 -11.50 14.04
N LEU A 229 -17.50 -10.62 14.04
CA LEU A 229 -16.31 -10.78 14.92
C LEU A 229 -16.59 -10.48 16.39
N LEU A 230 -17.59 -9.65 16.67
CA LEU A 230 -18.00 -9.37 18.05
C LEU A 230 -18.77 -10.54 18.67
N ASN A 231 -19.44 -11.36 17.85
CA ASN A 231 -20.21 -12.51 18.29
C ASN A 231 -19.36 -13.77 18.57
N THR A 232 -18.06 -13.79 18.22
CA THR A 232 -17.17 -14.94 18.45
C THR A 232 -16.57 -14.97 19.87
N GLY A 233 -17.17 -14.27 20.84
CA GLY A 233 -16.80 -14.30 22.27
C GLY A 233 -15.52 -13.53 22.64
N ASN A 234 -14.51 -13.53 21.76
CA ASN A 234 -13.21 -12.88 22.02
C ASN A 234 -13.10 -11.44 21.49
N GLY A 235 -14.01 -10.99 20.62
CA GLY A 235 -13.94 -9.70 19.92
C GLY A 235 -13.99 -8.46 20.83
N PHE A 236 -14.53 -8.57 22.05
CA PHE A 236 -14.60 -7.45 23.01
C PHE A 236 -13.45 -7.40 24.01
N SER A 237 -12.67 -8.47 24.17
CA SER A 237 -11.66 -8.57 25.23
C SER A 237 -10.55 -7.51 25.10
N HIS A 238 -10.28 -7.05 23.88
CA HIS A 238 -9.23 -6.06 23.60
C HIS A 238 -9.72 -4.61 23.57
N LEU A 239 -11.03 -4.36 23.69
CA LEU A 239 -11.62 -3.00 23.66
C LEU A 239 -11.78 -2.45 25.07
N SER A 240 -11.43 -1.19 25.27
CA SER A 240 -11.78 -0.48 26.50
C SER A 240 -13.30 -0.28 26.60
N VAL A 241 -13.80 0.03 27.80
CA VAL A 241 -15.23 0.28 28.03
C VAL A 241 -15.76 1.37 27.10
N GLN A 242 -15.00 2.46 26.91
CA GLN A 242 -15.40 3.57 26.05
C GLN A 242 -15.33 3.22 24.56
N GLU A 243 -14.30 2.49 24.13
CA GLU A 243 -14.18 1.99 22.75
C GLU A 243 -15.33 1.03 22.41
N LYS A 244 -15.70 0.16 23.35
CA LYS A 244 -16.84 -0.76 23.23
C LYS A 244 -18.15 0.01 23.08
N LYS A 245 -18.41 1.01 23.93
CA LYS A 245 -19.61 1.86 23.84
C LYS A 245 -19.73 2.52 22.46
N VAL A 246 -18.65 3.14 21.98
CA VAL A 246 -18.64 3.81 20.68
C VAL A 246 -18.85 2.84 19.53
N LEU A 247 -18.18 1.69 19.56
CA LEU A 247 -18.32 0.69 18.51
C LEU A 247 -19.76 0.14 18.46
N LEU A 248 -20.37 -0.12 19.61
CA LEU A 248 -21.78 -0.53 19.70
C LEU A 248 -22.73 0.54 19.16
N THR A 249 -22.50 1.82 19.47
CA THR A 249 -23.30 2.93 18.93
C THR A 249 -23.21 3.00 17.42
N LEU A 250 -22.00 2.87 16.86
CA LEU A 250 -21.76 2.85 15.42
C LEU A 250 -22.38 1.61 14.74
N LEU A 251 -22.42 0.47 15.41
CA LEU A 251 -23.09 -0.75 14.91
C LEU A 251 -24.61 -0.63 14.92
N LYS A 252 -25.17 0.01 15.96
CA LYS A 252 -26.61 0.29 16.04
C LYS A 252 -27.06 1.23 14.91
N HIS A 253 -26.20 2.17 14.54
CA HIS A 253 -26.42 3.17 13.48
C HIS A 253 -25.60 2.84 12.23
N LYS A 254 -25.64 1.57 11.80
CA LYS A 254 -24.87 1.10 10.64
C LYS A 254 -25.33 1.83 9.38
N ASN A 255 -24.38 2.26 8.55
CA ASN A 255 -24.60 3.03 7.32
C ASN A 255 -25.30 4.40 7.52
N THR A 256 -25.44 4.87 8.76
CA THR A 256 -25.95 6.20 9.07
C THR A 256 -24.88 7.03 9.80
N LEU A 257 -25.02 8.35 9.72
CA LEU A 257 -24.12 9.28 10.40
C LEU A 257 -24.41 9.24 11.91
N VAL A 258 -23.38 8.95 12.69
CA VAL A 258 -23.39 9.18 14.14
C VAL A 258 -22.64 10.48 14.40
N THR A 259 -23.35 11.48 14.95
CA THR A 259 -22.79 12.81 15.17
C THR A 259 -21.83 12.86 16.35
N TYR A 260 -21.03 13.93 16.45
CA TYR A 260 -20.18 14.13 17.63
C TYR A 260 -20.99 14.21 18.93
N ASP A 261 -22.14 14.86 18.91
CA ASP A 261 -23.02 15.00 20.09
C ASP A 261 -23.59 13.65 20.52
N GLN A 262 -24.01 12.82 19.55
CA GLN A 262 -24.46 11.45 19.84
C GLN A 262 -23.35 10.60 20.46
N LEU A 263 -22.11 10.74 20.00
CA LEU A 263 -20.96 10.05 20.60
C LEU A 263 -20.63 10.61 21.98
N ALA A 264 -20.70 11.93 22.16
CA ALA A 264 -20.46 12.60 23.44
C ALA A 264 -21.46 12.12 24.50
N ASN A 265 -22.75 12.11 24.16
CA ASN A 265 -23.82 11.68 25.06
C ASN A 265 -23.66 10.22 25.50
N VAL A 266 -23.20 9.34 24.62
CA VAL A 266 -22.96 7.92 24.97
C VAL A 266 -21.72 7.75 25.86
N LEU A 267 -20.69 8.58 25.65
CA LEU A 267 -19.41 8.46 26.33
C LEU A 267 -19.40 9.15 27.70
N TRP A 268 -20.05 10.31 27.81
CA TRP A 268 -19.94 11.24 28.95
C TRP A 268 -21.28 11.88 29.32
N ALA A 269 -22.36 11.10 29.36
CA ALA A 269 -23.70 11.57 29.72
C ALA A 269 -23.78 12.45 31.00
N GLU A 270 -22.81 12.31 31.92
CA GLU A 270 -22.79 12.97 33.22
C GLU A 270 -21.57 13.88 33.43
N ALA A 271 -20.73 14.10 32.40
CA ALA A 271 -19.49 14.89 32.53
C ALA A 271 -19.15 15.65 31.24
N GLU A 272 -19.88 16.72 30.99
CA GLU A 272 -19.73 17.59 29.81
C GLU A 272 -18.31 18.18 29.69
N ASP A 273 -17.66 18.44 30.82
CA ASP A 273 -16.29 18.98 30.90
C ASP A 273 -15.20 18.04 30.34
N LYS A 274 -15.51 16.75 30.12
CA LYS A 274 -14.57 15.77 29.53
C LYS A 274 -14.70 15.69 28.00
N PHE A 275 -15.65 16.41 27.41
CA PHE A 275 -15.87 16.42 25.98
C PHE A 275 -14.76 17.18 25.26
N SER A 276 -14.11 16.51 24.31
CA SER A 276 -13.38 17.20 23.25
C SER A 276 -13.46 16.42 21.95
N LEU A 277 -13.54 17.13 20.83
CA LEU A 277 -13.44 16.53 19.49
C LEU A 277 -12.15 15.72 19.34
N TYR A 278 -11.08 16.15 20.03
CA TYR A 278 -9.81 15.44 20.09
C TYR A 278 -9.95 14.06 20.77
N ALA A 279 -10.62 14.00 21.93
CA ALA A 279 -10.84 12.74 22.65
C ALA A 279 -11.63 11.74 21.79
N ILE A 280 -12.71 12.19 21.12
CA ILE A 280 -13.48 11.34 20.21
C ILE A 280 -12.61 10.85 19.05
N ALA A 281 -11.84 11.74 18.42
CA ALA A 281 -10.96 11.37 17.32
C ALA A 281 -9.91 10.33 17.74
N LYS A 282 -9.34 10.49 18.94
CA LYS A 282 -8.34 9.56 19.49
C LYS A 282 -8.94 8.19 19.80
N LEU A 283 -10.13 8.17 20.37
CA LEU A 283 -10.86 6.94 20.65
C LEU A 283 -11.22 6.18 19.36
N LEU A 284 -11.72 6.90 18.34
CA LEU A 284 -11.99 6.34 17.01
C LEU A 284 -10.72 5.83 16.31
N GLN A 285 -9.58 6.48 16.52
CA GLN A 285 -8.29 5.96 16.05
C GLN A 285 -7.96 4.61 16.69
N GLY A 286 -8.15 4.47 18.00
CA GLY A 286 -7.96 3.22 18.75
C GLY A 286 -8.87 2.10 18.26
N VAL A 287 -10.18 2.38 18.14
CA VAL A 287 -11.18 1.43 17.60
C VAL A 287 -10.79 0.95 16.20
N ARG A 288 -10.41 1.88 15.30
CA ARG A 288 -9.97 1.52 13.94
C ARG A 288 -8.72 0.64 13.95
N GLN A 289 -7.78 0.88 14.86
CA GLN A 289 -6.58 0.06 14.97
C GLN A 289 -6.94 -1.35 15.43
N LYS A 290 -7.73 -1.48 16.48
CA LYS A 290 -8.14 -2.78 17.03
C LYS A 290 -8.98 -3.61 16.03
N ILE A 291 -9.87 -2.97 15.27
CA ILE A 291 -10.60 -3.62 14.17
C ILE A 291 -9.64 -4.17 13.10
N ARG A 292 -8.56 -3.44 12.78
CA ARG A 292 -7.51 -3.92 11.86
C ARG A 292 -6.71 -5.08 12.44
N ASP A 293 -6.42 -5.02 13.73
CA ASP A 293 -5.68 -6.08 14.44
C ASP A 293 -6.50 -7.39 14.48
N MET A 294 -7.84 -7.27 14.48
CA MET A 294 -8.77 -8.39 14.32
C MET A 294 -8.92 -8.90 12.87
N GLY A 295 -8.12 -8.38 11.93
CA GLY A 295 -8.09 -8.84 10.54
C GLY A 295 -9.05 -8.13 9.58
N ILE A 296 -9.79 -7.10 10.02
CA ILE A 296 -10.60 -6.26 9.13
C ILE A 296 -9.79 -5.05 8.66
N HIS A 297 -9.22 -5.16 7.46
CA HIS A 297 -8.31 -4.13 6.93
C HIS A 297 -9.00 -3.05 6.09
N ASN A 298 -10.24 -3.27 5.67
CA ASN A 298 -11.01 -2.25 4.96
C ASN A 298 -11.39 -1.12 5.93
N PRO A 299 -11.40 0.16 5.49
CA PRO A 299 -11.84 1.26 6.32
C PRO A 299 -13.34 1.16 6.60
N VAL A 300 -13.69 0.48 7.71
CA VAL A 300 -15.08 0.28 8.13
C VAL A 300 -15.66 1.55 8.72
N ILE A 301 -14.87 2.38 9.40
CA ILE A 301 -15.37 3.63 9.99
C ILE A 301 -14.84 4.83 9.20
N LYS A 302 -15.71 5.50 8.45
CA LYS A 302 -15.40 6.76 7.75
C LYS A 302 -15.69 7.97 8.62
N THR A 303 -14.88 9.01 8.44
CA THR A 303 -15.11 10.33 9.05
C THR A 303 -15.93 11.18 8.10
N SER A 304 -17.04 11.75 8.58
CA SER A 304 -17.75 12.85 7.92
C SER A 304 -17.27 14.16 8.55
N ARG A 305 -16.51 14.97 7.79
CA ARG A 305 -15.80 16.13 8.32
C ARG A 305 -16.80 17.13 8.91
N GLY A 306 -16.54 17.57 10.15
CA GLY A 306 -17.40 18.51 10.87
C GLY A 306 -18.71 17.93 11.39
N GLN A 307 -19.00 16.65 11.14
CA GLN A 307 -20.30 16.06 11.47
C GLN A 307 -20.19 14.85 12.40
N GLY A 308 -19.26 13.93 12.14
CA GLY A 308 -19.14 12.71 12.92
C GLY A 308 -18.55 11.52 12.15
N TYR A 309 -19.10 10.32 12.37
CA TYR A 309 -18.57 9.08 11.82
C TYR A 309 -19.67 8.17 11.26
N ILE A 310 -19.32 7.38 10.25
CA ILE A 310 -20.22 6.40 9.62
C ILE A 310 -19.53 5.04 9.64
N LEU A 311 -20.21 4.02 10.16
CA LEU A 311 -19.78 2.64 10.00
C LEU A 311 -20.33 2.07 8.69
N ILE A 312 -19.43 1.72 7.79
CA ILE A 312 -19.67 1.20 6.45
C ILE A 312 -19.23 -0.26 6.41
N GLY A 313 -20.18 -1.15 6.19
CA GLY A 313 -19.94 -2.58 6.06
C GLY A 313 -21.24 -3.35 5.96
#